data_AF-A0A7S4PPD4-F1
#
_entry.id   AF-A0A7S4PPD4-F1
#
_cell.length_a   1.000
_cell.length_b   1.000
_cell.length_c   1.000
_cell.angle_alpha   90.00
_cell.angle_beta   90.00
_cell.angle_gamma   90.00
#
_symmetry.space_group_name_H-M   'P 1'
#
loop_
_entity.id
_entity.type
_entity.pdbx_description
1 polymer ?
#
loop_
_entity_poly.entity_id
_entity_poly.type
_entity_poly.pdbx_seq_one_letter_code
_entity_poly.pdbx_strand_id
1 'polypeptide(L)'
;MTECPHADFHPVVAKLTLCDDEETNGVFILDPGSAPNNWRLVSTRSNFMLTFPSDVVHKLTVLSETDPACENHHLLQVEFHKGKAPPPLPSDTVTHKCYVLEDDAMQGIMEAKSGSNRPFGARRG
;
A
#
# COMPACT_ATOMS: atom_id res chain seq x y z
N MET A 1 0.65 26.27 22.70
CA MET A 1 -0.41 25.53 21.98
C MET A 1 0.27 24.28 21.46
N THR A 2 0.00 23.14 22.07
CA THR A 2 0.58 21.86 21.64
C THR A 2 -0.24 21.43 20.43
N GLU A 3 0.18 21.87 19.24
CA GLU A 3 -0.30 21.27 18.01
C GLU A 3 0.07 19.78 18.07
N CYS A 4 -0.94 18.93 18.22
CA CYS A 4 -0.75 17.51 18.02
C CYS A 4 -0.16 17.37 16.61
N PRO A 5 1.01 16.73 16.44
CA PRO A 5 1.53 16.48 15.11
C PRO A 5 0.43 15.77 14.33
N HIS A 6 0.13 16.27 13.14
CA HIS A 6 -0.92 15.74 12.26
C HIS A 6 -0.89 14.21 12.30
N ALA A 7 -2.05 13.54 12.31
CA ALA A 7 -2.13 12.09 12.50
C ALA A 7 -1.21 11.29 11.54
N ASP A 8 -0.89 11.88 10.38
CA ASP A 8 0.01 11.33 9.36
C ASP A 8 1.51 11.43 9.71
N PHE A 9 1.91 12.38 10.57
CA PHE A 9 3.28 12.53 11.08
C PHE A 9 3.52 11.75 12.38
N HIS A 10 2.54 10.96 12.83
CA HIS A 10 2.79 10.09 13.97
C HIS A 10 3.92 9.12 13.60
N PRO A 11 4.96 8.95 14.43
CA PRO A 11 6.15 8.17 14.08
C PRO A 11 5.88 6.69 13.78
N VAL A 12 4.70 6.18 14.12
CA VAL A 12 4.24 4.83 13.75
C VAL A 12 3.68 4.82 12.32
N VAL A 13 2.89 5.84 11.95
CA VAL A 13 2.33 5.99 10.60
C VAL A 13 3.46 6.29 9.63
N ALA A 14 4.34 7.23 9.98
CA ALA A 14 5.52 7.59 9.20
C ALA A 14 6.48 6.41 8.95
N LYS A 15 6.48 5.35 9.78
CA LYS A 15 7.29 4.12 9.58
C LYS A 15 6.64 3.09 8.66
N LEU A 16 5.36 3.26 8.35
CA LEU A 16 4.57 2.35 7.52
C LEU A 16 4.12 3.00 6.21
N THR A 17 4.43 4.28 6.03
CA THR A 17 4.14 5.05 4.83
C THR A 17 4.90 4.49 3.64
N LEU A 18 4.18 4.09 2.61
CA LEU A 18 4.75 3.57 1.37
C LEU A 18 4.71 4.59 0.24
N CYS A 19 3.67 5.43 0.22
CA CYS A 19 3.52 6.47 -0.78
C CYS A 19 2.48 7.52 -0.37
N ASP A 20 2.48 8.64 -1.08
CA ASP A 20 1.50 9.72 -0.89
C ASP A 20 0.20 9.44 -1.65
N ASP A 21 -0.92 9.86 -1.07
CA ASP A 21 -2.22 9.90 -1.72
C ASP A 21 -2.43 11.30 -2.30
N GLU A 22 -2.16 11.46 -3.61
CA GLU A 22 -2.32 12.74 -4.32
C GLU A 22 -3.76 13.26 -4.32
N GLU A 23 -4.76 12.39 -4.13
CA GLU A 23 -6.17 12.76 -4.18
C GLU A 23 -6.61 13.47 -2.88
N THR A 24 -6.07 13.05 -1.73
CA THR A 24 -6.48 13.58 -0.41
C THR A 24 -5.36 14.19 0.41
N ASN A 25 -4.17 14.31 -0.19
CA ASN A 25 -2.94 14.75 0.47
C ASN A 25 -2.66 13.93 1.75
N GLY A 26 -3.00 12.64 1.69
CA GLY A 26 -2.80 11.65 2.74
C GLY A 26 -1.62 10.74 2.43
N VAL A 27 -1.50 9.63 3.16
CA VAL A 27 -0.47 8.61 2.90
C VAL A 27 -1.09 7.22 2.85
N PHE A 28 -0.52 6.36 2.02
CA PHE A 28 -0.82 4.93 2.01
C PHE A 28 0.09 4.18 2.96
N ILE A 29 -0.52 3.42 3.85
CA ILE A 29 0.19 2.51 4.75
C ILE A 29 -0.19 1.06 4.46
N LEU A 30 0.73 0.13 4.73
CA LEU A 30 0.38 -1.28 4.78
C LEU A 30 -0.58 -1.50 5.95
N ASP A 31 -1.77 -2.04 5.67
CA ASP A 31 -2.75 -2.30 6.72
C ASP A 31 -2.17 -3.32 7.73
N PRO A 32 -2.08 -3.01 9.03
CA PRO A 32 -1.62 -3.96 10.03
C PRO A 32 -2.55 -5.18 10.17
N GLY A 33 -3.81 -5.06 9.75
CA GLY A 33 -4.76 -6.18 9.64
C GLY A 33 -4.61 -7.00 8.36
N SER A 34 -3.73 -6.59 7.43
CA SER A 34 -3.43 -7.40 6.26
C SER A 34 -2.73 -8.70 6.67
N ALA A 35 -3.09 -9.78 5.98
CA ALA A 35 -2.62 -11.12 6.27
C ALA A 35 -2.08 -11.75 4.98
N PRO A 36 -1.26 -12.81 5.07
CA PRO A 36 -1.00 -13.66 3.92
C PRO A 36 -2.35 -14.13 3.38
N ASN A 37 -2.68 -13.70 2.15
CA ASN A 37 -3.93 -13.87 1.39
C ASN A 37 -4.83 -12.62 1.26
N ASN A 38 -4.58 -11.52 1.97
CA ASN A 38 -5.33 -10.28 1.82
C ASN A 38 -4.43 -9.07 2.09
N TRP A 39 -3.40 -8.94 1.27
CA TRP A 39 -2.46 -7.83 1.30
C TRP A 39 -3.14 -6.57 0.75
N ARG A 40 -3.17 -5.51 1.56
CA ARG A 40 -3.80 -4.26 1.16
C ARG A 40 -3.12 -3.04 1.77
N LEU A 41 -3.05 -1.97 0.98
CA LEU A 41 -2.68 -0.63 1.42
C LEU A 41 -3.94 0.18 1.64
N VAL A 42 -3.94 0.98 2.69
CA VAL A 42 -5.06 1.84 3.05
C VAL A 42 -4.58 3.28 3.13
N SER A 43 -5.36 4.20 2.57
CA SER A 43 -5.13 5.63 2.76
C SER A 43 -5.52 6.02 4.19
N THR A 44 -4.73 6.90 4.81
CA THR A 44 -5.06 7.45 6.14
C THR A 44 -6.19 8.46 6.09
N ARG A 45 -6.47 9.04 4.91
CA ARG A 45 -7.40 10.17 4.74
C ARG A 45 -8.60 9.88 3.85
N SER A 46 -8.60 8.74 3.13
CA SER A 46 -9.69 8.35 2.25
C SER A 46 -10.07 6.89 2.43
N ASN A 47 -11.26 6.52 1.94
CA ASN A 47 -11.68 5.10 1.87
C ASN A 47 -11.05 4.38 0.66
N PHE A 48 -9.93 4.90 0.15
CA PHE A 48 -9.20 4.31 -0.94
C PHE A 48 -8.26 3.24 -0.40
N MET A 49 -8.34 2.05 -1.01
CA MET A 49 -7.48 0.95 -0.66
C MET A 49 -6.96 0.26 -1.92
N LEU A 50 -5.69 -0.10 -1.90
CA LEU A 50 -5.03 -0.84 -2.97
C LEU A 50 -4.88 -2.28 -2.50
N THR A 51 -5.40 -3.24 -3.25
CA THR A 51 -5.30 -4.67 -2.90
C THR A 51 -4.33 -5.37 -3.82
N PHE A 52 -3.54 -6.30 -3.28
CA PHE A 52 -2.66 -7.15 -4.07
C PHE A 52 -3.29 -8.53 -4.30
N PRO A 53 -3.12 -9.11 -5.49
CA PRO A 53 -3.57 -10.47 -5.80
C PRO A 53 -2.83 -11.49 -4.95
N SER A 54 -3.57 -12.28 -4.17
CA SER A 54 -3.03 -13.27 -3.25
C SER A 54 -2.43 -14.51 -3.93
N ASP A 55 -2.79 -14.75 -5.18
CA ASP A 55 -2.20 -15.80 -6.01
C ASP A 55 -0.82 -15.42 -6.58
N VAL A 56 -0.48 -14.13 -6.52
CA VAL A 56 0.79 -13.56 -6.97
C VAL A 56 1.68 -13.22 -5.78
N VAL A 57 1.15 -12.50 -4.80
CA VAL A 57 1.91 -11.98 -3.65
C VAL A 57 1.80 -12.94 -2.47
N HIS A 58 2.94 -13.55 -2.13
CA HIS A 58 3.06 -14.40 -0.96
C HIS A 58 3.14 -13.58 0.33
N LYS A 59 4.00 -12.56 0.34
CA LYS A 59 4.27 -11.76 1.54
C LYS A 59 4.69 -10.33 1.21
N LEU A 60 4.22 -9.38 2.02
CA LEU A 60 4.66 -7.99 1.99
C LEU A 60 5.43 -7.66 3.27
N THR A 61 6.55 -6.97 3.12
CA THR A 61 7.35 -6.48 4.25
C THR A 61 7.74 -5.04 3.97
N VAL A 62 7.35 -4.13 4.86
CA VAL A 62 7.85 -2.74 4.82
C VAL A 62 9.25 -2.72 5.40
N LEU A 63 10.24 -2.28 4.62
CA LEU A 63 11.61 -2.14 5.08
C LEU A 63 11.80 -0.75 5.72
N SER A 64 12.78 -0.64 6.61
CA SER A 64 13.16 0.67 7.20
C SER A 64 14.04 1.51 6.28
N GLU A 65 14.27 1.05 5.05
CA GLU A 65 14.98 1.80 4.01
C GLU A 65 14.00 2.84 3.43
N THR A 66 14.36 4.12 3.50
CA THR A 66 13.56 5.23 2.96
C THR A 66 14.16 5.76 1.67
N ASP A 67 13.32 6.33 0.81
CA ASP A 67 13.77 6.99 -0.41
C ASP A 67 14.60 8.25 -0.08
N PRO A 68 15.81 8.43 -0.64
CA PRO A 68 16.57 9.67 -0.51
C PRO A 68 15.88 10.91 -1.11
N ALA A 69 14.93 10.75 -2.03
CA ALA A 69 14.13 11.84 -2.61
C ALA A 69 12.90 12.19 -1.74
N CYS A 70 12.34 11.19 -1.04
CA CYS A 70 11.16 11.31 -0.20
C CYS A 70 11.43 10.67 1.17
N GLU A 71 11.86 11.46 2.16
CA GLU A 71 12.25 10.99 3.50
C GLU A 71 11.19 10.13 4.23
N ASN A 72 9.93 10.18 3.78
CA ASN A 72 8.80 9.49 4.39
C ASN A 72 8.33 8.24 3.64
N HIS A 73 8.89 7.89 2.48
CA HIS A 73 8.47 6.71 1.71
C HIS A 73 9.38 5.53 2.02
N HIS A 74 8.82 4.49 2.60
CA HIS A 74 9.53 3.25 2.91
C HIS A 74 9.51 2.29 1.74
N LEU A 75 10.61 1.57 1.58
CA LEU A 75 10.78 0.56 0.55
C LEU A 75 9.91 -0.67 0.87
N LEU A 76 9.09 -1.09 -0.09
CA LEU A 76 8.29 -2.30 0.04
C LEU A 76 9.04 -3.50 -0.52
N GLN A 77 9.24 -4.51 0.30
CA GLN A 77 9.69 -5.82 -0.14
C GLN A 77 8.48 -6.72 -0.39
N VAL A 78 8.34 -7.14 -1.64
CA VAL A 78 7.29 -8.03 -2.13
C VAL A 78 7.91 -9.40 -2.38
N GLU A 79 7.37 -10.42 -1.73
CA GLU A 79 7.71 -11.81 -2.01
C GLU A 79 6.60 -12.41 -2.89
N PHE A 80 6.96 -12.93 -4.05
CA PHE A 80 6.04 -13.56 -4.98
C PHE A 80 6.00 -15.07 -4.82
N HIS A 81 4.87 -15.66 -5.21
CA HIS A 81 4.81 -17.08 -5.47
C HIS A 81 5.74 -17.46 -6.63
N LYS A 82 6.36 -18.64 -6.55
CA LYS A 82 7.31 -19.12 -7.58
C LYS A 82 6.66 -19.13 -8.96
N GLY A 83 7.26 -18.45 -9.93
CA GLY A 83 6.73 -18.38 -11.31
C GLY A 83 5.54 -17.43 -11.49
N LYS A 84 5.21 -16.62 -10.47
CA LYS A 84 4.06 -15.68 -10.50
C LYS A 84 4.47 -14.21 -10.51
N ALA A 85 5.76 -13.91 -10.61
CA ALA A 85 6.22 -12.52 -10.68
C ALA A 85 5.61 -11.81 -11.90
N PRO A 86 5.08 -10.58 -11.73
CA PRO A 86 4.45 -9.85 -12.83
C PRO A 86 5.48 -9.25 -13.79
N PRO A 87 5.16 -9.12 -15.09
CA PRO A 87 5.98 -8.34 -16.01
C PRO A 87 6.10 -6.89 -15.54
N PRO A 88 7.26 -6.22 -15.68
CA PRO A 88 8.48 -6.61 -16.39
C PRO A 88 9.46 -7.50 -15.61
N LEU A 89 9.12 -7.99 -14.41
CA LEU A 89 10.03 -8.80 -13.62
C LEU A 89 10.21 -10.20 -14.24
N PRO A 90 11.42 -10.77 -14.17
CA PRO A 90 11.64 -12.14 -14.61
C PRO A 90 10.81 -13.10 -13.76
N SER A 91 10.22 -14.13 -14.37
CA SER A 91 9.32 -15.08 -13.69
C SER A 91 9.98 -15.85 -12.53
N ASP A 92 11.31 -15.90 -12.50
CA ASP A 92 12.11 -16.50 -11.43
C ASP A 92 12.33 -15.56 -10.22
N THR A 93 11.82 -14.33 -10.27
CA THR A 93 11.93 -13.38 -9.17
C THR A 93 11.05 -13.81 -8.00
N VAL A 94 11.69 -14.23 -6.91
CA VAL A 94 11.01 -14.60 -5.67
C VAL A 94 10.78 -13.38 -4.78
N THR A 95 11.71 -12.43 -4.77
CA THR A 95 11.66 -11.23 -3.93
C THR A 95 12.02 -10.00 -4.74
N HIS A 96 11.19 -8.97 -4.65
CA HIS A 96 11.39 -7.69 -5.32
C HIS A 96 11.24 -6.55 -4.32
N LYS A 97 12.16 -5.59 -4.35
CA LYS A 97 12.11 -4.39 -3.51
C LYS A 97 11.78 -3.22 -4.40
N CYS A 98 10.73 -2.47 -4.05
CA CYS A 98 10.23 -1.40 -4.90
C CYS A 98 9.49 -0.33 -4.11
N TYR A 99 9.43 0.85 -4.69
CA TYR A 99 8.49 1.89 -4.27
C TYR A 99 7.19 1.69 -5.04
N VAL A 100 6.10 1.54 -4.30
CA VAL A 100 4.84 1.03 -4.84
C VAL A 100 4.26 1.90 -5.96
N LEU A 101 4.43 3.21 -5.89
CA LEU A 101 3.98 4.14 -6.93
C LEU A 101 4.98 4.33 -8.07
N GLU A 102 6.26 4.01 -7.90
CA GLU A 102 7.24 4.18 -8.98
C GLU A 102 7.43 2.90 -9.81
N ASP A 103 6.96 1.77 -9.28
CA ASP A 103 7.16 0.47 -9.90
C ASP A 103 5.98 0.07 -10.80
N ASP A 104 6.23 0.07 -12.11
CA ASP A 104 5.27 -0.32 -13.13
C ASP A 104 4.73 -1.75 -12.93
N ALA A 105 5.53 -2.67 -12.38
CA ALA A 105 5.11 -4.05 -12.13
C ALA A 105 4.06 -4.08 -11.01
N MET A 106 4.26 -3.27 -9.96
CA MET A 106 3.33 -3.17 -8.84
C MET A 106 2.04 -2.49 -9.27
N GLN A 107 2.13 -1.37 -9.97
CA GLN A 107 0.95 -0.70 -10.53
C GLN A 107 0.13 -1.64 -11.43
N GLY A 108 0.79 -2.53 -12.18
CA GLY A 108 0.13 -3.47 -13.07
C GLY A 108 -0.65 -4.61 -12.38
N ILE A 109 -0.27 -4.99 -11.16
CA ILE A 109 -0.98 -6.04 -10.40
C ILE A 109 -1.93 -5.50 -9.35
N MET A 110 -1.76 -4.26 -8.93
CA MET A 110 -2.55 -3.68 -7.85
C MET A 110 -3.96 -3.36 -8.33
N GLU A 111 -4.93 -3.81 -7.53
CA GLU A 111 -6.32 -3.45 -7.75
C GLU A 111 -6.70 -2.28 -6.83
N ALA A 112 -7.01 -1.13 -7.42
CA ALA A 112 -7.61 -0.03 -6.70
C ALA A 112 -9.08 -0.35 -6.35
N LYS A 113 -9.35 -0.50 -5.06
CA LYS A 113 -10.70 -0.57 -4.51
C LYS A 113 -10.99 0.74 -3.80
N SER A 114 -11.64 1.66 -4.51
CA SER A 114 -12.25 2.82 -3.87
C SER A 114 -13.56 2.38 -3.23
N GLY A 115 -13.66 2.52 -1.90
CA GLY A 115 -14.91 2.34 -1.18
C GLY A 115 -15.91 3.41 -1.63
N SER A 116 -16.67 3.14 -2.69
CA SER A 116 -17.79 3.98 -3.09
C SER A 116 -18.70 4.12 -1.88
N ASN A 117 -18.87 5.37 -1.41
CA ASN A 117 -19.81 5.74 -0.38
C ASN A 117 -21.18 5.24 -0.81
N ARG A 118 -21.56 4.01 -0.41
CA ARG A 118 -22.95 3.58 -0.50
C ARG A 118 -23.69 4.59 0.37
N PRO A 119 -24.61 5.41 -0.18
CA PRO A 119 -25.39 6.29 0.66
C PRO A 119 -26.06 5.43 1.72
N PHE A 120 -25.79 5.74 2.99
CA PHE A 120 -26.56 5.28 4.13
C PHE A 120 -28.03 5.67 3.88
N GLY A 121 -28.79 4.80 3.23
CA GLY A 121 -30.08 5.21 2.69
C GLY A 121 -30.80 4.17 1.84
N ALA A 122 -30.83 2.91 2.26
CA ALA A 122 -31.81 1.94 1.75
C ALA A 122 -32.48 1.20 2.91
N ARG A 123 -33.15 1.96 3.79
CA ARG A 123 -34.27 1.42 4.55
C ARG A 123 -35.40 1.18 3.55
N ARG A 124 -35.55 -0.05 3.06
CA ARG A 124 -36.83 -0.49 2.48
C ARG A 124 -37.79 -0.72 3.66
N GLY A 125 -38.71 0.23 3.85
CA GLY A 125 -40.00 -0.05 4.48
C GLY A 125 -40.94 -0.69 3.47
#